data_AF-A0A8T3RZ83-F1
#
_entry.id   AF-A0A8T3RZ83-F1
#
_cell.length_a   1.000
_cell.length_b   1.000
_cell.length_c   1.000
_cell.angle_alpha   90.00
_cell.angle_beta   90.00
_cell.angle_gamma   90.00
#
_symmetry.space_group_name_H-M   'P 1'
#
loop_
_entity.id
_entity.type
_entity.pdbx_description
1 polymer ?
#
loop_
_entity_poly.entity_id
_entity_poly.type
_entity_poly.pdbx_seq_one_letter_code
_entity_poly.pdbx_strand_id
1 'polypeptide(L)'
;MARILGAKGLAGAVRVELVTDWPERLAPGTEVWLEGDPAPITIVRVEAGGRTTVLHLDRFTTREAAEALSDRYLEAPARDLPAETYYWGDLMGLRVEAPDGASVG
;
A
#
# COMPACT_ATOMS: atom_id res chain seq x y z
N MET A 1 7.44 5.78 -3.88
CA MET A 1 8.24 4.63 -3.42
C MET A 1 7.76 4.21 -2.04
N ALA A 2 7.82 2.91 -1.74
CA ALA A 2 7.50 2.35 -0.44
C ALA A 2 8.57 1.33 -0.02
N ARG A 3 8.90 1.27 1.27
CA ARG A 3 9.85 0.31 1.82
C ARG A 3 9.11 -0.85 2.48
N ILE A 4 9.51 -2.07 2.19
CA ILE A 4 8.93 -3.28 2.79
C ILE A 4 9.55 -3.49 4.17
N LEU A 5 8.71 -3.51 5.21
CA LEU A 5 9.10 -3.78 6.61
C LEU A 5 9.02 -5.28 6.96
N GLY A 6 8.64 -6.11 6.00
CA GLY A 6 8.55 -7.56 6.11
C GLY A 6 7.12 -8.10 6.11
N ALA A 7 6.99 -9.41 6.30
CA ALA A 7 5.74 -10.12 6.11
C ALA A 7 4.65 -9.76 7.14
N LYS A 8 3.40 -10.02 6.74
CA LYS A 8 2.18 -10.01 7.55
C LYS A 8 1.42 -11.32 7.36
N GLY A 9 1.29 -12.09 8.44
CA GLY A 9 0.51 -13.33 8.41
C GLY A 9 1.16 -14.42 7.55
N LEU A 10 0.34 -15.30 6.96
CA LEU A 10 0.79 -16.45 6.18
C LEU A 10 0.51 -16.33 4.67
N ALA A 11 -0.34 -15.38 4.25
CA ALA A 11 -0.83 -15.26 2.88
C ALA A 11 0.06 -14.40 1.96
N GLY A 12 1.34 -14.25 2.29
CA GLY A 12 2.29 -13.46 1.48
C GLY A 12 2.07 -11.93 1.49
N ALA A 13 1.22 -11.42 2.38
CA ALA A 13 1.05 -9.98 2.55
C ALA A 13 2.31 -9.35 3.15
N VAL A 14 2.61 -8.11 2.75
CA VAL A 14 3.78 -7.35 3.20
C VAL A 14 3.37 -6.07 3.90
N ARG A 15 4.01 -5.76 5.02
CA ARG A 15 3.92 -4.45 5.67
C ARG A 15 4.84 -3.50 4.93
N VAL A 16 4.37 -2.30 4.65
CA VAL A 16 5.16 -1.27 3.99
C VAL A 16 5.09 0.05 4.73
N GLU A 17 6.20 0.78 4.67
CA GLU A 17 6.28 2.18 5.02
C GLU A 17 6.30 3.00 3.74
N LEU A 18 5.38 3.96 3.64
CA LEU A 18 5.38 4.92 2.54
C LEU A 18 6.55 5.87 2.73
N VAL A 19 7.43 5.92 1.74
CA VAL A 19 8.55 6.88 1.69
C VAL A 19 8.21 8.03 0.71
N THR A 20 6.94 8.13 0.32
CA THR A 20 6.44 9.05 -0.69
C THR A 20 5.20 9.75 -0.16
N ASP A 21 5.02 11.01 -0.55
CA ASP A 21 3.88 11.83 -0.15
C ASP A 21 2.57 11.49 -0.90
N TRP A 22 2.55 10.41 -1.71
CA TRP A 22 1.41 10.02 -2.55
C TRP A 22 0.92 8.60 -2.23
N PRO A 23 0.18 8.41 -1.12
CA PRO A 23 -0.39 7.11 -0.74
C PRO A 23 -1.36 6.57 -1.79
N GLU A 24 -2.07 7.43 -2.53
CA GLU A 24 -3.04 7.03 -3.56
C GLU A 24 -2.42 6.23 -4.72
N ARG A 25 -1.08 6.24 -4.85
CA ARG A 25 -0.36 5.44 -5.84
C ARG A 25 -0.28 3.96 -5.48
N LEU A 26 -0.62 3.58 -4.24
CA LEU A 26 -0.70 2.18 -3.83
C LEU A 26 -2.16 1.79 -3.70
N ALA A 27 -2.85 1.73 -4.85
CA ALA A 27 -4.22 1.27 -4.93
C ALA A 27 -4.29 -0.17 -5.47
N PRO A 28 -5.34 -0.94 -5.12
CA PRO A 28 -5.60 -2.20 -5.80
C PRO A 28 -5.70 -2.01 -7.32
N GLY A 29 -5.07 -2.91 -8.08
CA GLY A 29 -4.96 -2.85 -9.54
C GLY A 29 -3.78 -2.02 -10.05
N THR A 30 -3.04 -1.33 -9.17
CA THR A 30 -1.80 -0.66 -9.58
C THR A 30 -0.67 -1.67 -9.75
N GLU A 31 0.06 -1.55 -10.85
CA GLU A 31 1.32 -2.25 -11.07
C GLU A 31 2.45 -1.50 -10.36
N VAL A 32 3.27 -2.23 -9.62
CA VAL A 32 4.47 -1.74 -8.96
C VAL A 32 5.66 -2.61 -9.32
N TRP A 33 6.86 -2.09 -9.15
CA TRP A 33 8.10 -2.81 -9.40
C TRP A 33 8.85 -3.01 -8.10
N LEU A 34 9.39 -4.20 -7.91
CA LEU A 34 10.37 -4.43 -6.86
C LEU A 34 11.71 -3.89 -7.35
N GLU A 35 12.46 -3.22 -6.49
CA GLU A 35 13.79 -2.72 -6.81
C GLU A 35 14.64 -3.78 -7.54
N GLY A 36 15.29 -3.43 -8.64
CA GLY A 36 16.12 -4.36 -9.41
C GLY A 36 15.38 -5.53 -10.08
N ASP A 37 14.04 -5.60 -9.99
CA ASP A 37 13.20 -6.53 -10.76
C ASP A 37 12.35 -5.75 -11.78
N PRO A 38 12.60 -5.91 -13.09
CA PRO A 38 11.82 -5.23 -14.12
C PRO A 38 10.41 -5.80 -14.29
N ALA A 39 10.11 -6.96 -13.71
CA ALA A 39 8.79 -7.57 -13.84
C ALA A 39 7.76 -6.86 -12.94
N PRO A 40 6.64 -6.37 -13.51
CA PRO A 40 5.61 -5.69 -12.73
C PRO A 40 4.93 -6.66 -11.76
N ILE A 41 4.39 -6.09 -10.68
CA ILE A 41 3.69 -6.79 -9.61
C ILE A 41 2.39 -6.06 -9.36
N THR A 42 1.27 -6.76 -9.39
CA THR A 42 -0.04 -6.12 -9.20
C THR A 42 -0.38 -6.09 -7.72
N ILE A 43 -0.77 -4.93 -7.21
CA ILE A 43 -1.39 -4.82 -5.90
C ILE A 43 -2.81 -5.38 -5.99
N VAL A 44 -3.08 -6.51 -5.35
CA VAL A 44 -4.42 -7.12 -5.37
C VAL A 44 -5.32 -6.57 -4.27
N ARG A 45 -4.73 -6.13 -3.15
CA ARG A 45 -5.47 -5.58 -2.01
C ARG A 45 -4.56 -4.70 -1.17
N VAL A 46 -5.17 -3.67 -0.58
CA VAL A 46 -4.52 -2.70 0.31
C VAL A 46 -5.30 -2.64 1.60
N GLU A 47 -4.60 -2.74 2.72
CA GLU A 47 -5.16 -2.54 4.05
C GLU A 47 -4.47 -1.31 4.65
N ALA A 48 -5.12 -0.16 4.47
CA ALA A 48 -4.74 1.10 5.07
C ALA A 48 -5.60 1.35 6.33
N GLY A 49 -5.05 2.06 7.33
CA GLY A 49 -5.76 2.42 8.57
C GLY A 49 -5.23 1.75 9.85
N GLY A 50 -4.28 0.83 9.74
CA GLY A 50 -3.49 0.34 10.88
C GLY A 50 -2.26 1.21 11.18
N ARG A 51 -1.42 0.78 12.13
CA ARG A 51 -0.10 1.42 12.40
C ARG A 51 0.85 1.39 11.19
N THR A 52 0.59 0.51 10.23
CA THR A 52 1.41 0.30 9.03
C THR A 52 0.51 -0.14 7.89
N THR A 53 0.78 0.32 6.68
CA THR A 53 0.07 -0.10 5.47
C THR A 53 0.45 -1.53 5.11
N VAL A 54 -0.53 -2.36 4.77
CA VAL A 54 -0.29 -3.74 4.30
C VAL A 54 -0.72 -3.87 2.85
N LEU A 55 0.16 -4.42 2.02
CA LEU A 55 -0.11 -4.72 0.62
C LEU A 55 -0.19 -6.23 0.43
N HIS A 56 -1.13 -6.65 -0.42
CA HIS A 56 -1.17 -7.98 -0.99
C HIS A 56 -0.76 -7.85 -2.45
N LEU A 57 0.20 -8.67 -2.85
CA LEU A 57 0.81 -8.65 -4.18
C LEU A 57 0.50 -9.98 -4.88
N ASP A 58 0.14 -9.93 -6.16
CA ASP A 58 -0.23 -11.12 -6.94
C ASP A 58 0.86 -12.20 -7.01
N ARG A 59 2.13 -11.79 -7.07
CA ARG A 59 3.29 -12.68 -7.18
C ARG A 59 3.72 -13.34 -5.87
N PHE A 60 3.24 -12.88 -4.72
CA PHE A 60 3.72 -13.34 -3.41
C PHE A 60 2.57 -13.83 -2.54
N THR A 61 2.41 -15.15 -2.46
CA THR A 61 1.28 -15.80 -1.75
C THR A 61 1.71 -16.56 -0.50
N THR A 62 3.01 -16.60 -0.18
CA THR A 62 3.55 -17.31 0.99
C THR A 62 4.30 -16.35 1.92
N ARG A 63 4.34 -16.69 3.21
CA ARG A 63 5.06 -15.92 4.23
C ARG A 63 6.55 -15.81 3.88
N GLU A 64 7.16 -16.91 3.48
CA GLU A 64 8.59 -17.00 3.21
C GLU A 64 8.99 -16.07 2.06
N ALA A 65 8.15 -16.01 1.01
CA ALA A 65 8.35 -15.11 -0.10
C ALA A 65 8.23 -13.64 0.36
N ALA A 66 7.24 -13.32 1.19
CA ALA A 66 7.06 -11.98 1.75
C ALA A 66 8.19 -11.55 2.71
N GLU A 67 8.74 -12.49 3.49
CA GLU A 67 9.86 -12.23 4.40
C GLU A 67 11.14 -11.93 3.62
N ALA A 68 11.38 -12.62 2.51
CA ALA A 68 12.53 -12.38 1.63
C ALA A 68 12.53 -10.98 0.99
N LEU A 69 11.40 -10.28 1.01
CA LEU A 69 11.26 -8.91 0.51
C LEU A 69 11.52 -7.84 1.57
N SER A 70 11.82 -8.22 2.81
CA SER A 70 12.13 -7.25 3.87
C SER A 70 13.29 -6.33 3.48
N ASP A 71 13.17 -5.06 3.85
CA ASP A 71 14.12 -3.97 3.52
C ASP A 71 14.25 -3.64 2.02
N ARG A 72 13.45 -4.26 1.15
CA ARG A 72 13.39 -3.93 -0.27
C ARG A 72 12.43 -2.77 -0.54
N TYR A 73 12.62 -2.11 -1.68
CA TYR A 73 11.75 -1.01 -2.12
C TYR A 73 10.78 -1.46 -3.22
N LEU A 74 9.57 -0.90 -3.15
CA LEU A 74 8.56 -0.92 -4.20
C LEU A 74 8.47 0.45 -4.86
N GLU A 75 8.48 0.42 -6.19
CA GLU A 75 8.38 1.59 -7.05
C GLU A 75 7.03 1.58 -7.73
N ALA A 76 6.30 2.69 -7.61
CA ALA A 76 5.05 2.91 -8.32
C ALA A 76 5.35 3.68 -9.63
N PRO A 77 4.51 3.58 -10.67
CA PRO A 77 4.79 4.20 -11.95
C PRO A 77 4.92 5.72 -11.79
N ALA A 78 5.91 6.29 -12.46
CA ALA A 78 6.06 7.73 -12.56
C ALA A 78 4.89 8.27 -13.39
N ARG A 79 3.97 9.00 -12.76
CA ARG A 79 2.98 9.79 -13.51
C ARG A 79 3.67 11.09 -13.95
N ASP A 80 3.52 11.47 -15.22
CA ASP A 80 3.80 12.84 -15.64
C ASP A 80 2.96 13.78 -14.77
N LEU A 81 3.63 14.56 -13.92
CA LEU A 81 2.98 15.50 -13.01
C LEU A 81 2.37 16.64 -13.85
N PRO A 82 1.05 16.93 -13.76
CA PRO A 82 0.60 18.29 -13.96
C PRO A 82 1.22 19.14 -12.86
N ALA A 83 1.78 20.29 -13.22
CA ALA A 83 2.24 21.25 -12.24
C ALA A 83 1.07 21.66 -11.33
N GLU A 84 1.37 21.74 -10.03
CA GLU A 84 0.55 22.36 -8.98
C GLU A 84 -0.48 21.46 -8.26
N THR A 85 -0.15 21.24 -6.97
CA THR A 85 -1.03 20.89 -5.84
C THR A 85 -1.34 19.41 -5.63
N TYR A 86 -1.36 18.95 -4.36
CA TYR A 86 -2.26 17.99 -3.66
C TYR A 86 -1.59 17.70 -2.29
N TYR A 87 -1.96 18.37 -1.19
CA TYR A 87 -3.07 18.18 -0.22
C TYR A 87 -2.82 17.10 0.87
N TRP A 88 -2.79 17.58 2.11
CA TRP A 88 -2.54 16.93 3.40
C TRP A 88 -3.68 16.00 3.89
N GLY A 89 -4.36 15.28 2.98
CA GLY A 89 -5.78 14.91 3.18
C GLY A 89 -6.20 13.44 3.32
N ASP A 90 -5.46 12.44 2.84
CA ASP A 90 -6.08 11.12 2.58
C ASP A 90 -5.77 10.01 3.61
N LEU A 91 -6.14 10.28 4.87
CA LEU A 91 -6.43 9.26 5.89
C LEU A 91 -7.95 9.03 6.06
N MET A 92 -8.75 9.09 4.99
CA MET A 92 -10.17 8.69 5.05
C MET A 92 -10.59 7.97 3.77
N GLY A 93 -10.93 6.67 3.84
CA GLY A 93 -11.41 6.01 2.61
C GLY A 93 -11.75 4.51 2.58
N LEU A 94 -11.61 3.71 3.65
CA LEU A 94 -12.36 2.44 3.72
C LEU A 94 -13.75 2.75 4.34
N ARG A 95 -14.82 2.42 3.60
CA ARG A 95 -16.23 2.85 3.74
C ARG A 95 -16.77 3.01 5.18
N VAL A 96 -17.48 4.13 5.39
CA VAL A 96 -18.39 4.45 6.50
C VAL A 96 -19.75 3.76 6.32
N GLU A 97 -20.31 3.19 7.41
CA GLU A 97 -21.75 3.03 7.63
C GLU A 97 -22.08 3.33 9.10
N ALA A 98 -23.21 4.00 9.35
CA ALA A 98 -23.75 4.30 10.69
C ALA A 98 -25.16 3.70 10.82
N PRO A 99 -25.51 3.11 11.98
CA PRO A 99 -26.93 2.91 12.29
C PRO A 99 -27.34 3.28 13.73
N ASP A 100 -26.73 4.26 14.40
CA ASP A 100 -27.36 4.84 15.60
C ASP A 100 -27.05 6.34 15.79
N GLY A 101 -28.01 7.16 15.36
CA GLY A 101 -28.02 8.57 15.73
C GLY A 101 -28.20 8.73 17.24
N ALA A 102 -27.17 9.19 17.93
CA ALA A 102 -27.33 9.82 19.24
C ALA A 102 -26.22 10.85 19.51
N SER A 103 -26.67 11.98 20.05
CA SER A 103 -25.90 13.21 20.27
C SER A 103 -24.77 13.07 21.28
N VAL A 104 -23.72 13.84 21.03
CA VAL A 104 -22.69 14.26 21.99
C VAL A 104 -23.30 14.83 23.27
N GLY A 105 -22.70 14.46 24.39
CA GLY A 105 -22.77 15.15 25.68
C GLY A 105 -21.35 15.40 26.17
#